data_AF-A0A395IXU3-F1
#
_entry.id   AF-A0A395IXU3-F1
#
_cell.length_a   1.000
_cell.length_b   1.000
_cell.length_c   1.000
_cell.angle_alpha   90.00
_cell.angle_beta   90.00
_cell.angle_gamma   90.00
#
_symmetry.space_group_name_H-M   'P 1'
#
loop_
_entity.id
_entity.type
_entity.pdbx_description
1 polymer ?
#
loop_
_entity_poly.entity_id
_entity_poly.type
_entity_poly.pdbx_seq_one_letter_code
_entity_poly.pdbx_strand_id
1 'polypeptide(L)'
;MDSEDDFMSGGSSDEDDVLMGESDNEEESEDDFGFEESAPDISFKDDSSQKKKKTFDINYKVHRPEDIQAQQDELVNEVNMILDIRKEDAAILLRHFRWNKERLIEDYMDRPKEVLDDAGLVSSKSGPPKLEVIPGFVCDICCEDEAGLQSFAMKCGHRYCVDCYNHYLTQKIKEEGEAARIQCPHDGCRRIMDSNSLDLLVAADLKSRYHELLTRTYVEDKEFLKWCPAPDCQNAIECGIKKKDLDKVVPTVACECKHRFCFGCILADHQPAPCTLVKKWLKKCADDSETANWISANTKECPKCNSTIEKNGGCNHMTCRKCKHEFCWMCMGLWSEHGTSWYNCNRFEEKSGSEARDAQATSRKSLERYLHYYNRYANHEQSAKLDKDIYHKTEKKMIQLQSASGLSWIEVQISQLR
;
A
#
# COMPACT_ATOMS: atom_id res chain seq x y z
N MET A 1 57.74 33.01 12.21
CA MET A 1 56.41 33.27 12.79
C MET A 1 55.96 34.65 12.28
N ASP A 2 56.14 34.94 10.99
CA ASP A 2 55.25 34.63 9.84
C ASP A 2 53.97 35.48 9.93
N SER A 3 53.92 36.69 9.36
CA SER A 3 53.71 37.11 7.93
C SER A 3 52.23 37.04 7.51
N GLU A 4 51.56 38.20 7.32
CA GLU A 4 51.11 38.82 6.02
C GLU A 4 49.82 38.13 5.47
N ASP A 5 48.68 38.77 5.18
CA ASP A 5 48.33 39.75 4.11
C ASP A 5 46.96 40.43 4.44
N ASP A 6 46.75 41.76 4.29
CA ASP A 6 46.21 42.52 3.13
C ASP A 6 44.92 41.90 2.49
N PHE A 7 43.82 42.59 2.18
CA PHE A 7 43.66 43.82 1.41
C PHE A 7 42.17 44.28 1.36
N MET A 8 41.97 45.54 0.96
CA MET A 8 40.75 46.38 0.91
C MET A 8 39.56 45.93 0.04
N SER A 9 38.36 46.44 0.37
CA SER A 9 37.29 46.89 -0.56
C SER A 9 36.32 47.77 0.25
N GLY A 10 36.05 49.05 -0.01
CA GLY A 10 35.96 49.78 -1.27
C GLY A 10 34.48 50.14 -1.49
N GLY A 11 34.06 51.33 -1.05
CA GLY A 11 32.67 51.81 -1.17
C GLY A 11 32.37 52.57 -2.46
N SER A 12 31.09 52.59 -2.85
CA SER A 12 30.37 53.58 -3.67
C SER A 12 28.88 53.16 -3.62
N SER A 13 27.95 53.91 -3.01
CA SER A 13 27.35 55.20 -3.41
C SER A 13 26.60 55.12 -4.74
N ASP A 14 25.27 55.10 -4.60
CA ASP A 14 24.15 55.71 -5.35
C ASP A 14 24.34 56.17 -6.81
N GLU A 15 23.33 55.90 -7.66
CA GLU A 15 22.45 56.93 -8.23
C GLU A 15 21.39 56.32 -9.19
N ASP A 16 20.14 56.78 -9.02
CA ASP A 16 18.95 56.60 -9.86
C ASP A 16 19.11 57.23 -11.26
N ASP A 17 18.44 56.69 -12.29
CA ASP A 17 17.43 57.46 -13.08
C ASP A 17 16.82 56.67 -14.27
N VAL A 18 15.50 56.51 -14.15
CA VAL A 18 14.35 56.59 -15.09
C VAL A 18 14.48 56.65 -16.65
N LEU A 19 13.61 55.83 -17.30
CA LEU A 19 12.50 56.14 -18.25
C LEU A 19 12.60 56.01 -19.80
N MET A 20 11.44 55.57 -20.35
CA MET A 20 10.85 55.62 -21.73
C MET A 20 11.25 54.45 -22.67
N GLY A 21 10.39 53.77 -23.43
CA GLY A 21 8.96 53.77 -23.83
C GLY A 21 8.79 52.52 -24.73
N GLU A 22 7.63 51.91 -24.95
CA GLU A 22 6.55 52.36 -25.84
C GLU A 22 5.27 51.53 -25.62
N SER A 23 4.17 52.17 -26.04
CA SER A 23 2.74 51.86 -25.98
C SER A 23 2.30 50.70 -26.88
N ASP A 24 1.22 50.01 -26.50
CA ASP A 24 -0.06 49.91 -27.25
C ASP A 24 -1.03 48.96 -26.50
N ASN A 25 -2.03 49.48 -25.77
CA ASN A 25 -3.43 49.72 -26.19
C ASN A 25 -4.16 48.47 -26.71
N GLU A 26 -5.14 47.96 -25.95
CA GLU A 26 -6.57 47.95 -26.34
C GLU A 26 -7.44 47.11 -25.37
N GLU A 27 -8.43 47.82 -24.80
CA GLU A 27 -9.83 47.45 -24.56
C GLU A 27 -10.24 46.48 -23.43
N GLU A 28 -10.95 47.08 -22.47
CA GLU A 28 -11.83 46.47 -21.47
C GLU A 28 -13.07 45.84 -22.12
N SER A 29 -13.47 44.66 -21.63
CA SER A 29 -14.85 44.17 -21.78
C SER A 29 -15.31 43.53 -20.46
N GLU A 30 -16.18 44.25 -19.76
CA GLU A 30 -17.03 43.75 -18.69
C GLU A 30 -18.07 42.80 -19.29
N ASP A 31 -18.19 41.56 -18.79
CA ASP A 31 -19.32 40.68 -19.10
C ASP A 31 -19.97 40.11 -17.82
N ASP A 32 -21.01 40.84 -17.44
CA ASP A 32 -22.32 40.46 -16.89
C ASP A 32 -22.58 38.98 -16.53
N PHE A 33 -22.81 38.72 -15.24
CA PHE A 33 -23.33 37.46 -14.72
C PHE A 33 -24.87 37.47 -14.70
N GLY A 34 -25.47 37.10 -15.83
CA GLY A 34 -26.91 36.85 -15.94
C GLY A 34 -27.32 35.50 -15.33
N PHE A 35 -27.97 35.53 -14.18
CA PHE A 35 -28.70 34.40 -13.59
C PHE A 35 -30.09 34.30 -14.26
N GLU A 36 -30.33 33.26 -15.06
CA GLU A 36 -31.67 32.96 -15.56
C GLU A 36 -32.16 31.61 -15.02
N GLU A 37 -33.15 31.72 -14.13
CA GLU A 37 -33.88 30.62 -13.52
C GLU A 37 -34.88 30.05 -14.54
N SER A 38 -34.82 28.76 -14.85
CA SER A 38 -35.84 28.08 -15.65
C SER A 38 -36.05 26.65 -15.14
N ALA A 39 -37.31 26.35 -14.82
CA ALA A 39 -37.80 25.12 -14.18
C ALA A 39 -37.53 23.85 -15.00
N PRO A 40 -37.46 22.66 -14.36
CA PRO A 40 -37.13 21.42 -15.06
C PRO A 40 -38.37 20.84 -15.77
N ASP A 41 -38.31 20.76 -17.10
CA ASP A 41 -39.19 19.89 -17.89
C ASP A 41 -38.60 18.48 -17.95
N ILE A 42 -39.34 17.52 -17.41
CA ILE A 42 -38.95 16.12 -17.30
C ILE A 42 -39.32 15.45 -18.62
N SER A 43 -38.36 15.32 -19.53
CA SER A 43 -38.47 14.40 -20.68
C SER A 43 -37.40 13.33 -20.62
N PHE A 44 -37.84 12.09 -20.37
CA PHE A 44 -37.00 10.90 -20.46
C PHE A 44 -36.78 10.58 -21.94
N LYS A 45 -35.59 10.89 -22.45
CA LYS A 45 -35.07 10.30 -23.69
C LYS A 45 -33.82 9.50 -23.38
N ASP A 46 -33.96 8.22 -23.63
CA ASP A 46 -32.93 7.19 -23.63
C ASP A 46 -31.87 7.56 -24.67
N ASP A 47 -30.70 8.00 -24.22
CA ASP A 47 -29.54 8.13 -25.08
C ASP A 47 -28.31 7.52 -24.39
N SER A 48 -27.90 6.38 -24.96
CA SER A 48 -26.71 5.62 -24.66
C SER A 48 -25.46 6.46 -24.88
N SER A 49 -25.16 7.34 -23.92
CA SER A 49 -23.98 8.18 -23.92
C SER A 49 -22.93 7.57 -22.99
N GLN A 50 -21.80 7.21 -23.60
CA GLN A 50 -20.58 6.76 -22.93
C GLN A 50 -20.28 7.70 -21.75
N LYS A 51 -20.38 7.19 -20.53
CA LYS A 51 -19.98 7.91 -19.31
C LYS A 51 -18.54 8.37 -19.52
N LYS A 52 -18.31 9.68 -19.68
CA LYS A 52 -16.98 10.28 -19.56
C LYS A 52 -16.40 9.80 -18.24
N LYS A 53 -15.37 8.93 -18.29
CA LYS A 53 -14.74 8.39 -17.08
C LYS A 53 -14.32 9.57 -16.22
N LYS A 54 -14.76 9.58 -14.95
CA LYS A 54 -14.30 10.57 -13.98
C LYS A 54 -12.77 10.49 -13.96
N THR A 55 -12.08 11.61 -13.90
CA THR A 55 -10.60 11.74 -13.97
C THR A 55 -9.84 10.96 -12.88
N PHE A 56 -10.56 10.32 -11.95
CA PHE A 56 -10.03 9.54 -10.83
C PHE A 56 -10.34 8.04 -10.92
N ASP A 57 -10.97 7.58 -12.01
CA ASP A 57 -11.32 6.16 -12.17
C ASP A 57 -10.15 5.40 -12.79
N ILE A 58 -9.42 4.69 -11.93
CA ILE A 58 -8.23 3.96 -12.32
C ILE A 58 -8.61 2.55 -12.72
N ASN A 59 -8.17 2.15 -13.92
CA ASN A 59 -8.37 0.78 -14.37
C ASN A 59 -7.41 -0.16 -13.63
N TYR A 60 -7.95 -1.19 -13.01
CA TYR A 60 -7.18 -2.23 -12.34
C TYR A 60 -7.84 -3.59 -12.57
N LYS A 61 -7.04 -4.66 -12.50
CA LYS A 61 -7.49 -6.04 -12.62
C LYS A 61 -7.09 -6.81 -11.37
N VAL A 62 -7.98 -7.67 -10.88
CA VAL A 62 -7.67 -8.61 -9.79
C VAL A 62 -7.30 -9.94 -10.41
N HIS A 63 -6.22 -10.54 -9.92
CA HIS A 63 -5.71 -11.85 -10.33
C HIS A 63 -5.69 -12.79 -9.13
N ARG A 64 -6.16 -14.01 -9.33
CA ARG A 64 -6.06 -15.10 -8.36
C ARG A 64 -4.68 -15.75 -8.44
N PRO A 65 -4.25 -16.51 -7.42
CA PRO A 65 -3.01 -17.27 -7.48
C PRO A 65 -2.88 -18.13 -8.74
N GLU A 66 -3.98 -18.76 -9.15
CA GLU A 66 -4.06 -19.61 -10.35
C GLU A 66 -3.80 -18.81 -11.64
N ASP A 67 -4.33 -17.59 -11.73
CA ASP A 67 -4.10 -16.70 -12.88
C ASP A 67 -2.63 -16.27 -12.95
N ILE A 68 -2.01 -16.01 -11.81
CA ILE A 68 -0.60 -15.62 -11.72
C ILE A 68 0.30 -16.81 -12.09
N GLN A 69 -0.06 -18.02 -11.65
CA GLN A 69 0.65 -19.23 -12.02
C GLN A 69 0.54 -19.50 -13.53
N ALA A 70 -0.66 -19.34 -14.11
CA ALA A 70 -0.86 -19.48 -15.56
C ALA A 70 -0.01 -18.49 -16.37
N GLN A 71 0.09 -17.22 -15.93
CA GLN A 71 0.94 -16.22 -16.56
C GLN A 71 2.44 -16.56 -16.45
N GLN A 72 2.88 -17.12 -15.32
CA GLN A 72 4.25 -17.59 -15.16
C GLN A 72 4.54 -18.76 -16.10
N ASP A 73 3.64 -19.74 -16.16
CA ASP A 73 3.78 -20.92 -17.02
C ASP A 73 3.78 -20.53 -18.51
N GLU A 74 2.95 -19.57 -18.92
CA GLU A 74 2.95 -19.03 -20.28
C GLU A 74 4.31 -18.41 -20.63
N LEU A 75 4.84 -17.51 -19.78
CA LEU A 75 6.16 -16.91 -20.00
C LEU A 75 7.29 -17.95 -20.04
N VAL A 76 7.24 -18.95 -19.15
CA VAL A 76 8.21 -20.04 -19.13
C VAL A 76 8.12 -20.88 -20.41
N ASN A 77 6.91 -21.16 -20.89
CA ASN A 77 6.70 -21.90 -22.14
C ASN A 77 7.19 -21.10 -23.35
N GLU A 78 6.92 -19.80 -23.42
CA GLU A 78 7.43 -18.94 -24.50
C GLU A 78 8.96 -18.95 -24.55
N VAL A 79 9.63 -18.75 -23.41
CA VAL A 79 11.09 -18.75 -23.33
C VAL A 79 11.66 -20.13 -23.68
N ASN A 80 11.03 -21.21 -23.21
CA ASN A 80 11.40 -22.57 -23.59
C ASN A 80 11.32 -22.77 -25.12
N MET A 81 10.22 -22.36 -25.76
CA MET A 81 10.05 -22.49 -27.21
C MET A 81 11.07 -21.68 -28.03
N ILE A 82 11.52 -20.53 -27.52
CA ILE A 82 12.49 -19.66 -28.22
C ILE A 82 13.93 -20.16 -28.02
N LEU A 83 14.30 -20.55 -26.80
CA LEU A 83 15.68 -20.88 -26.42
C LEU A 83 16.00 -22.39 -26.46
N ASP A 84 15.00 -23.25 -26.65
CA ASP A 84 15.09 -24.72 -26.63
C ASP A 84 15.78 -25.26 -25.36
N ILE A 85 15.36 -24.73 -24.21
CA ILE A 85 15.86 -25.11 -22.88
C ILE A 85 14.75 -25.75 -22.04
N ARG A 86 15.13 -26.54 -21.03
CA ARG A 86 14.14 -27.14 -20.12
C ARG A 86 13.31 -26.08 -19.40
N LYS A 87 12.04 -26.39 -19.11
CA LYS A 87 11.11 -25.47 -18.43
C LYS A 87 11.64 -24.99 -17.08
N GLU A 88 12.30 -25.87 -16.34
CA GLU A 88 12.85 -25.57 -15.03
C GLU A 88 14.01 -24.58 -15.12
N ASP A 89 14.87 -24.76 -16.13
CA ASP A 89 16.01 -23.88 -16.38
C ASP A 89 15.50 -22.51 -16.89
N ALA A 90 14.46 -22.48 -17.74
CA ALA A 90 13.79 -21.24 -18.17
C ALA A 90 13.15 -20.48 -17.00
N ALA A 91 12.49 -21.16 -16.07
CA ALA A 91 11.89 -20.54 -14.88
C ALA A 91 12.96 -19.97 -13.92
N ILE A 92 14.12 -20.61 -13.79
CA ILE A 92 15.25 -20.07 -13.00
C ILE A 92 15.84 -18.83 -13.69
N LEU A 93 16.03 -18.87 -15.01
CA LEU A 93 16.50 -17.72 -15.79
C LEU A 93 15.54 -16.53 -15.69
N LEU A 94 14.24 -16.75 -15.89
CA LEU A 94 13.24 -15.69 -15.76
C LEU A 94 13.29 -15.02 -14.38
N ARG A 95 13.43 -15.80 -13.31
CA ARG A 95 13.61 -15.26 -11.95
C ARG A 95 14.90 -14.46 -11.79
N HIS A 96 16.01 -14.92 -12.38
CA HIS A 96 17.28 -14.18 -12.36
C HIS A 96 17.15 -12.79 -13.03
N PHE A 97 16.39 -12.71 -14.13
CA PHE A 97 16.14 -11.48 -14.88
C PHE A 97 14.89 -10.70 -14.42
N ARG A 98 14.33 -11.02 -13.24
CA ARG A 98 13.11 -10.39 -12.70
C ARG A 98 11.95 -10.38 -13.70
N TRP A 99 11.78 -11.51 -14.40
CA TRP A 99 10.74 -11.76 -15.38
C TRP A 99 10.75 -10.82 -16.59
N ASN A 100 11.89 -10.18 -16.88
CA ASN A 100 12.11 -9.44 -18.11
C ASN A 100 12.54 -10.41 -19.23
N LYS A 101 11.55 -10.87 -20.00
CA LYS A 101 11.72 -11.79 -21.14
C LYS A 101 12.64 -11.24 -22.23
N GLU A 102 12.46 -9.97 -22.60
CA GLU A 102 13.20 -9.35 -23.71
C GLU A 102 14.70 -9.32 -23.40
N ARG A 103 15.06 -8.79 -22.23
CA ARG A 103 16.44 -8.74 -21.76
C ARG A 103 17.06 -10.13 -21.62
N LEU A 104 16.30 -11.11 -21.12
CA LEU A 104 16.78 -12.49 -21.02
C LEU A 104 17.15 -13.05 -22.40
N ILE A 105 16.29 -12.87 -23.40
CA ILE A 105 16.53 -13.39 -24.75
C ILE A 105 17.75 -12.71 -25.38
N GLU A 106 17.86 -11.38 -25.26
CA GLU A 106 19.01 -10.63 -25.77
C GLU A 106 20.33 -11.12 -25.14
N ASP A 107 20.43 -11.11 -23.81
CA ASP A 107 21.66 -11.48 -23.09
C ASP A 107 22.02 -12.97 -23.31
N TYR A 108 21.03 -13.86 -23.41
CA TYR A 108 21.26 -15.29 -23.66
C TYR A 108 21.74 -15.58 -25.08
N MET A 109 21.22 -14.87 -26.10
CA MET A 109 21.66 -15.04 -27.48
C MET A 109 23.10 -14.58 -27.68
N ASP A 110 23.54 -13.55 -26.95
CA ASP A 110 24.92 -13.07 -26.99
C ASP A 110 25.88 -14.00 -26.23
N ARG A 111 25.54 -14.38 -24.99
CA ARG A 111 26.46 -15.09 -24.06
C ARG A 111 25.75 -16.20 -23.27
N PRO A 112 25.35 -17.31 -23.91
CA PRO A 112 24.52 -18.33 -23.28
C PRO A 112 25.20 -19.03 -22.09
N LYS A 113 26.52 -19.27 -22.17
CA LYS A 113 27.25 -19.98 -21.09
C LYS A 113 27.41 -19.14 -19.84
N GLU A 114 27.72 -17.85 -20.00
CA GLU A 114 27.88 -16.92 -18.86
C GLU A 114 26.55 -16.70 -18.16
N VAL A 115 25.48 -16.46 -18.93
CA VAL A 115 24.12 -16.27 -18.39
C VAL A 115 23.65 -17.50 -17.61
N LEU A 116 23.92 -18.71 -18.11
CA LEU A 116 23.60 -19.95 -17.39
C LEU A 116 24.42 -20.07 -16.10
N ASP A 117 25.72 -19.77 -16.13
CA ASP A 117 26.57 -19.89 -14.93
C ASP A 117 26.23 -18.86 -13.86
N ASP A 118 25.97 -17.61 -14.26
CA ASP A 118 25.54 -16.51 -13.39
C ASP A 118 24.19 -16.82 -12.72
N ALA A 119 23.28 -17.44 -13.46
CA ALA A 119 22.00 -17.93 -12.93
C ALA A 119 22.14 -19.22 -12.09
N GLY A 120 23.34 -19.77 -11.92
CA GLY A 120 23.58 -20.99 -11.15
C GLY A 120 23.09 -22.27 -11.83
N LEU A 121 22.96 -22.27 -13.16
CA LEU A 121 22.51 -23.39 -13.98
C LEU A 121 23.68 -24.08 -14.69
N VAL A 122 23.55 -25.38 -14.93
CA VAL A 122 24.51 -26.15 -15.74
C VAL A 122 23.87 -26.48 -17.07
N SER A 123 24.61 -26.31 -18.16
CA SER A 123 24.24 -26.85 -19.47
C SER A 123 24.42 -28.37 -19.47
N SER A 124 23.50 -29.09 -18.82
CA SER A 124 23.48 -30.55 -18.82
C SER A 124 22.05 -31.05 -18.93
N LYS A 125 21.81 -31.88 -19.95
CA LYS A 125 20.59 -32.67 -20.14
C LYS A 125 20.60 -33.86 -19.17
N SER A 126 20.69 -33.58 -17.87
CA SER A 126 20.56 -34.62 -16.84
C SER A 126 19.15 -35.19 -16.89
N GLY A 127 19.02 -36.49 -16.59
CA GLY A 127 17.72 -37.14 -16.38
C GLY A 127 16.93 -36.51 -15.23
N PRO A 128 15.67 -36.94 -15.02
CA PRO A 128 14.83 -36.43 -13.94
C PRO A 128 15.48 -36.69 -12.57
N PRO A 129 15.20 -35.85 -11.56
CA PRO A 129 15.69 -36.05 -10.21
C PRO A 129 15.21 -37.40 -9.67
N LYS A 130 16.11 -38.16 -9.05
CA LYS A 130 15.82 -39.47 -8.46
C LYS A 130 16.47 -39.58 -7.09
N LEU A 131 15.73 -40.20 -6.17
CA LEU A 131 16.27 -40.64 -4.89
C LEU A 131 16.98 -41.98 -5.10
N GLU A 132 18.19 -42.09 -4.57
CA GLU A 132 19.02 -43.28 -4.72
C GLU A 132 19.55 -43.72 -3.36
N VAL A 133 19.48 -45.02 -3.09
CA VAL A 133 20.16 -45.64 -1.95
C VAL A 133 21.48 -46.19 -2.47
N ILE A 134 22.59 -45.59 -2.03
CA ILE A 134 23.92 -46.00 -2.44
C ILE A 134 24.54 -46.89 -1.35
N PRO A 135 24.97 -48.11 -1.66
CA PRO A 135 25.68 -48.96 -0.70
C PRO A 135 26.97 -48.28 -0.23
N GLY A 136 27.13 -48.13 1.09
CA GLY A 136 28.32 -47.51 1.70
C GLY A 136 28.40 -45.99 1.54
N PHE A 137 27.28 -45.32 1.23
CA PHE A 137 27.22 -43.86 1.26
C PHE A 137 27.25 -43.33 2.69
N VAL A 138 28.12 -42.36 2.93
CA VAL A 138 28.17 -41.59 4.18
C VAL A 138 27.82 -40.15 3.83
N CYS A 139 26.87 -39.56 4.56
CA CYS A 139 26.49 -38.17 4.31
C CYS A 139 27.51 -37.20 4.94
N ASP A 140 28.08 -36.29 4.14
CA ASP A 140 29.06 -35.30 4.64
C ASP A 140 28.48 -34.26 5.62
N ILE A 141 27.14 -34.15 5.73
CA ILE A 141 26.48 -33.20 6.64
C ILE A 141 26.19 -33.84 8.01
N CYS A 142 25.47 -34.96 8.05
CA CYS A 142 25.13 -35.64 9.31
C CYS A 142 26.11 -36.74 9.74
N CYS A 143 27.04 -37.14 8.85
CA CYS A 143 27.97 -38.25 9.06
C CYS A 143 27.31 -39.62 9.28
N GLU A 144 26.06 -39.81 8.85
CA GLU A 144 25.33 -41.08 8.94
C GLU A 144 25.61 -41.98 7.72
N ASP A 145 25.63 -43.30 7.94
CA ASP A 145 26.02 -44.33 6.97
C ASP A 145 25.06 -45.54 6.91
N GLU A 146 23.78 -45.33 7.28
CA GLU A 146 22.78 -46.41 7.32
C GLU A 146 22.57 -47.07 5.94
N ALA A 147 22.46 -48.41 5.93
CA ALA A 147 22.37 -49.24 4.72
C ALA A 147 21.11 -49.03 3.85
N GLY A 148 20.21 -48.13 4.26
CA GLY A 148 19.01 -47.72 3.52
C GLY A 148 18.88 -46.21 3.30
N LEU A 149 19.92 -45.44 3.62
CA LEU A 149 19.88 -43.98 3.62
C LEU A 149 19.60 -43.47 2.21
N GLN A 150 18.43 -42.84 2.04
CA GLN A 150 18.07 -42.22 0.77
C GLN A 150 18.90 -40.97 0.57
N SER A 151 19.55 -40.90 -0.58
CA SER A 151 20.41 -39.79 -0.97
C SER A 151 19.90 -39.13 -2.25
N PHE A 152 20.19 -37.84 -2.37
CA PHE A 152 19.89 -37.06 -3.57
C PHE A 152 21.13 -36.31 -4.05
N ALA A 153 21.43 -36.43 -5.34
CA ALA A 153 22.53 -35.70 -5.97
C ALA A 153 21.97 -34.55 -6.82
N MET A 154 22.46 -33.35 -6.54
CA MET A 154 22.17 -32.17 -7.35
C MET A 154 22.89 -32.23 -8.70
N LYS A 155 22.50 -31.37 -9.66
CA LYS A 155 23.17 -31.25 -10.98
C LYS A 155 24.66 -30.89 -10.90
N CYS A 156 25.14 -30.36 -9.75
CA CYS A 156 26.56 -30.13 -9.46
C CYS A 156 27.34 -31.40 -9.09
N GLY A 157 26.67 -32.51 -8.81
CA GLY A 157 27.29 -33.75 -8.33
C GLY A 157 27.34 -33.90 -6.81
N HIS A 158 27.10 -32.83 -6.04
CA HIS A 158 27.05 -32.90 -4.57
C HIS A 158 25.83 -33.70 -4.11
N ARG A 159 26.06 -34.63 -3.17
CA ARG A 159 25.09 -35.62 -2.70
C ARG A 159 24.98 -35.59 -1.18
N TYR A 160 23.75 -35.50 -0.69
CA TYR A 160 23.44 -35.53 0.74
C TYR A 160 22.23 -36.43 0.99
N CYS A 161 22.01 -36.85 2.24
CA CYS A 161 20.82 -37.61 2.60
C CYS A 161 19.56 -36.73 2.54
N VAL A 162 18.41 -37.36 2.35
CA VAL A 162 17.11 -36.67 2.26
C VAL A 162 16.80 -35.87 3.53
N ASP A 163 17.16 -36.37 4.71
CA ASP A 163 16.90 -35.69 5.98
C ASP A 163 17.69 -34.38 6.11
N CYS A 164 18.96 -34.37 5.69
CA CYS A 164 19.77 -33.16 5.64
C CYS A 164 19.20 -32.13 4.64
N TYR A 165 18.74 -32.58 3.47
CA TYR A 165 18.07 -31.68 2.53
C TYR A 165 16.78 -31.13 3.11
N ASN A 166 15.97 -31.96 3.77
CA ASN A 166 14.72 -31.54 4.38
C ASN A 166 14.97 -30.49 5.47
N HIS A 167 15.96 -30.70 6.33
CA HIS A 167 16.35 -29.72 7.33
C HIS A 167 16.83 -28.40 6.69
N TYR A 168 17.73 -28.48 5.71
CA TYR A 168 18.24 -27.32 4.98
C TYR A 168 17.11 -26.53 4.29
N LEU A 169 16.24 -27.20 3.56
CA LEU A 169 15.11 -26.60 2.86
C LEU A 169 14.09 -26.01 3.84
N THR A 170 13.83 -26.69 4.96
CA THR A 170 12.98 -26.17 6.02
C THR A 170 13.52 -24.84 6.57
N GLN A 171 14.82 -24.77 6.86
CA GLN A 171 15.47 -23.55 7.32
C GLN A 171 15.36 -22.43 6.28
N LYS A 172 15.71 -22.70 5.02
CA LYS A 172 15.64 -21.71 3.93
C LYS A 172 14.23 -21.19 3.66
N ILE A 173 13.23 -22.09 3.65
CA ILE A 173 11.84 -21.75 3.29
C ILE A 173 11.09 -21.14 4.48
N LYS A 174 11.18 -21.72 5.68
CA LYS A 174 10.40 -21.27 6.85
C LYS A 174 11.07 -20.12 7.59
N GLU A 175 12.38 -20.16 7.80
CA GLU A 175 13.09 -19.15 8.62
C GLU A 175 13.57 -17.97 7.77
N GLU A 176 14.27 -18.25 6.66
CA GLU A 176 14.82 -17.19 5.80
C GLU A 176 13.77 -16.63 4.81
N GLY A 177 12.73 -17.41 4.49
CA GLY A 177 11.69 -17.01 3.53
C GLY A 177 12.19 -16.92 2.08
N GLU A 178 13.28 -17.61 1.77
CA GLU A 178 13.90 -17.64 0.44
C GLU A 178 13.34 -18.83 -0.37
N ALA A 179 12.87 -18.56 -1.58
CA ALA A 179 12.36 -19.58 -2.50
C ALA A 179 12.90 -19.43 -3.92
N ALA A 180 13.27 -18.22 -4.34
CA ALA A 180 13.68 -17.97 -5.72
C ALA A 180 15.09 -18.48 -6.01
N ARG A 181 16.01 -18.43 -5.03
CA ARG A 181 17.44 -18.73 -5.23
C ARG A 181 18.01 -19.66 -4.16
N ILE A 182 17.36 -20.80 -3.93
CA ILE A 182 17.90 -21.83 -3.03
C ILE A 182 19.09 -22.51 -3.71
N GLN A 183 20.29 -22.31 -3.14
CA GLN A 183 21.55 -22.85 -3.66
C GLN A 183 21.89 -24.22 -3.06
N CYS A 184 22.87 -24.90 -3.65
CA CYS A 184 23.46 -26.11 -3.13
C CYS A 184 24.00 -25.91 -1.71
N PRO A 185 23.79 -26.87 -0.79
CA PRO A 185 24.38 -26.80 0.56
C PRO A 185 25.91 -26.84 0.60
N HIS A 186 26.58 -27.22 -0.49
CA HIS A 186 28.04 -27.31 -0.53
C HIS A 186 28.71 -25.93 -0.55
N ASP A 187 29.78 -25.76 0.22
CA ASP A 187 30.51 -24.50 0.27
C ASP A 187 31.07 -24.10 -1.11
N GLY A 188 30.94 -22.82 -1.45
CA GLY A 188 31.34 -22.29 -2.76
C GLY A 188 30.48 -22.74 -3.97
N CYS A 189 29.45 -23.57 -3.79
CA CYS A 189 28.62 -24.04 -4.90
C CYS A 189 27.38 -23.16 -5.12
N ARG A 190 27.41 -22.32 -6.17
CA ARG A 190 26.29 -21.41 -6.53
C ARG A 190 25.17 -22.05 -7.35
N ARG A 191 25.10 -23.38 -7.42
CA ARG A 191 24.08 -24.05 -8.26
C ARG A 191 22.69 -23.97 -7.62
N ILE A 192 21.69 -23.57 -8.39
CA ILE A 192 20.30 -23.45 -7.92
C ILE A 192 19.59 -24.80 -8.00
N MET A 193 18.82 -25.13 -6.96
CA MET A 193 17.94 -26.29 -6.93
C MET A 193 16.65 -26.00 -7.72
N ASP A 194 16.29 -26.89 -8.64
CA ASP A 194 15.04 -26.79 -9.40
C ASP A 194 13.81 -27.19 -8.57
N SER A 195 12.63 -26.71 -8.98
CA SER A 195 11.35 -26.96 -8.30
C SER A 195 10.99 -28.45 -8.23
N ASN A 196 11.30 -29.22 -9.27
CA ASN A 196 10.99 -30.65 -9.31
C ASN A 196 11.84 -31.43 -8.29
N SER A 197 13.12 -31.08 -8.16
CA SER A 197 14.02 -31.64 -7.15
C SER A 197 13.55 -31.29 -5.74
N LEU A 198 13.12 -30.05 -5.52
CA LEU A 198 12.60 -29.61 -4.22
C LEU A 198 11.30 -30.36 -3.87
N ASP A 199 10.38 -30.49 -4.82
CA ASP A 199 9.12 -31.21 -4.68
C ASP A 199 9.29 -32.70 -4.33
N LEU A 200 10.40 -33.29 -4.77
CA LEU A 200 10.76 -34.68 -4.45
C LEU A 200 11.31 -34.82 -3.03
N LEU A 201 11.96 -33.78 -2.51
CA LEU A 201 12.69 -33.81 -1.23
C LEU A 201 11.84 -33.39 -0.03
N VAL A 202 10.82 -32.56 -0.23
CA VAL A 202 10.04 -31.97 0.87
C VAL A 202 8.66 -32.59 1.03
N ALA A 203 8.15 -32.52 2.25
CA ALA A 203 6.77 -32.87 2.56
C ALA A 203 5.77 -31.85 1.96
N ALA A 204 4.50 -32.26 1.88
CA ALA A 204 3.43 -31.47 1.24
C ALA A 204 3.20 -30.07 1.87
N ASP A 205 3.46 -29.92 3.18
CA ASP A 205 3.33 -28.65 3.89
C ASP A 205 4.38 -27.63 3.42
N LEU A 206 5.65 -28.05 3.38
CA LEU A 206 6.77 -27.24 2.89
C LEU A 206 6.63 -26.93 1.42
N LYS A 207 6.13 -27.88 0.63
CA LYS A 207 5.84 -27.69 -0.80
C LYS A 207 4.88 -26.54 -1.03
N SER A 208 3.76 -26.51 -0.32
CA SER A 208 2.76 -25.43 -0.45
C SER A 208 3.37 -24.07 -0.12
N ARG A 209 4.11 -23.99 0.99
CA ARG A 209 4.81 -22.77 1.42
C ARG A 209 5.84 -22.29 0.39
N TYR A 210 6.59 -23.21 -0.21
CA TYR A 210 7.55 -22.89 -1.27
C TYR A 210 6.88 -22.29 -2.50
N HIS A 211 5.79 -22.89 -2.99
CA HIS A 211 5.05 -22.38 -4.16
C HIS A 211 4.42 -21.01 -3.90
N GLU A 212 3.90 -20.79 -2.69
CA GLU A 212 3.39 -19.50 -2.26
C GLU A 212 4.51 -18.44 -2.31
N LEU A 213 5.69 -18.74 -1.75
CA LEU A 213 6.83 -17.83 -1.78
C LEU A 213 7.32 -17.55 -3.21
N LEU A 214 7.39 -18.56 -4.07
CA LEU A 214 7.73 -18.37 -5.49
C LEU A 214 6.76 -17.40 -6.16
N THR A 215 5.46 -17.62 -6.00
CA THR A 215 4.44 -16.73 -6.56
C THR A 215 4.57 -15.32 -5.98
N ARG A 216 4.91 -15.21 -4.69
CA ARG A 216 5.15 -13.92 -4.03
C ARG A 216 6.27 -13.13 -4.70
N THR A 217 7.39 -13.78 -5.03
CA THR A 217 8.52 -13.14 -5.72
C THR A 217 8.16 -12.62 -7.11
N TYR A 218 7.30 -13.33 -7.85
CA TYR A 218 6.82 -12.87 -9.17
C TYR A 218 6.10 -11.51 -9.11
N VAL A 219 5.23 -11.35 -8.11
CA VAL A 219 4.48 -10.12 -7.91
C VAL A 219 5.38 -8.99 -7.39
N GLU A 220 6.33 -9.31 -6.51
CA GLU A 220 7.28 -8.32 -5.97
C GLU A 220 8.24 -7.77 -7.05
N ASP A 221 8.60 -8.59 -8.04
CA ASP A 221 9.46 -8.18 -9.16
C ASP A 221 8.76 -7.22 -10.14
N LYS A 222 7.42 -7.20 -10.18
CA LYS A 222 6.62 -6.40 -11.11
C LYS A 222 6.02 -5.17 -10.42
N GLU A 223 6.45 -3.96 -10.81
CA GLU A 223 6.00 -2.71 -10.17
C GLU A 223 4.48 -2.44 -10.28
N PHE A 224 3.84 -2.99 -11.32
CA PHE A 224 2.42 -2.82 -11.59
C PHE A 224 1.55 -3.93 -10.97
N LEU A 225 2.12 -4.88 -10.23
CA LEU A 225 1.40 -5.91 -9.48
C LEU A 225 1.67 -5.74 -7.99
N LYS A 226 0.64 -5.87 -7.15
CA LYS A 226 0.79 -5.90 -5.69
C LYS A 226 -0.19 -6.87 -5.04
N TRP A 227 0.24 -7.49 -3.95
CA TRP A 227 -0.61 -8.33 -3.12
C TRP A 227 -1.69 -7.53 -2.39
N CYS A 228 -2.86 -8.14 -2.22
CA CYS A 228 -3.87 -7.63 -1.32
C CYS A 228 -3.36 -7.67 0.13
N PRO A 229 -3.44 -6.58 0.90
CA PRO A 229 -2.98 -6.55 2.29
C PRO A 229 -3.95 -7.20 3.29
N ALA A 230 -5.09 -7.70 2.83
CA ALA A 230 -6.05 -8.37 3.71
C ALA A 230 -5.46 -9.70 4.24
N PRO A 231 -5.68 -10.03 5.52
CA PRO A 231 -5.26 -11.31 6.06
C PRO A 231 -5.92 -12.45 5.28
N ASP A 232 -5.17 -13.53 5.07
CA ASP A 232 -5.59 -14.75 4.35
C ASP A 232 -6.01 -14.53 2.88
N CYS A 233 -5.80 -13.34 2.32
CA CYS A 233 -6.11 -13.06 0.92
C CYS A 233 -4.87 -13.19 0.04
N GLN A 234 -4.84 -14.23 -0.81
CA GLN A 234 -3.75 -14.49 -1.75
C GLN A 234 -4.02 -13.89 -3.14
N ASN A 235 -4.84 -12.85 -3.26
CA ASN A 235 -5.10 -12.21 -4.55
C ASN A 235 -4.08 -11.09 -4.81
N ALA A 236 -3.66 -10.95 -6.07
CA ALA A 236 -2.86 -9.82 -6.51
C ALA A 236 -3.70 -8.85 -7.34
N ILE A 237 -3.33 -7.58 -7.32
CA ILE A 237 -3.99 -6.52 -8.08
C ILE A 237 -2.97 -5.95 -9.07
N GLU A 238 -3.38 -5.89 -10.32
CA GLU A 238 -2.65 -5.23 -11.41
C GLU A 238 -3.17 -3.81 -11.59
N CYS A 239 -2.27 -2.83 -11.52
CA CYS A 239 -2.58 -1.44 -11.75
C CYS A 239 -1.41 -0.73 -12.47
N GLY A 240 -1.68 -0.22 -13.67
CA GLY A 240 -0.69 0.46 -14.52
C GLY A 240 -0.37 1.91 -14.12
N ILE A 241 -0.57 2.30 -12.86
CA ILE A 241 -0.32 3.67 -12.41
C ILE A 241 1.19 3.92 -12.24
N LYS A 242 1.67 5.05 -12.78
CA LYS A 242 3.08 5.43 -12.64
C LYS A 242 3.32 6.09 -11.29
N LYS A 243 4.52 5.92 -10.73
CA LYS A 243 4.93 6.54 -9.46
C LYS A 243 4.75 8.07 -9.44
N LYS A 244 4.90 8.74 -10.60
CA LYS A 244 4.72 10.19 -10.75
C LYS A 244 3.29 10.68 -10.52
N ASP A 245 2.31 9.81 -10.74
CA ASP A 245 0.89 10.17 -10.63
C ASP A 245 0.36 10.00 -9.19
N LEU A 246 1.13 9.33 -8.30
CA LEU A 246 0.76 9.07 -6.90
C LEU A 246 0.68 10.32 -6.02
N ASP A 247 1.29 11.43 -6.46
CA ASP A 247 1.18 12.72 -5.77
C ASP A 247 -0.09 13.50 -6.15
N LYS A 248 -0.74 13.14 -7.27
CA LYS A 248 -1.94 13.81 -7.79
C LYS A 248 -3.20 12.98 -7.61
N VAL A 249 -3.08 11.66 -7.72
CA VAL A 249 -4.20 10.72 -7.69
C VAL A 249 -3.91 9.64 -6.66
N VAL A 250 -4.91 9.34 -5.83
CA VAL A 250 -4.85 8.21 -4.89
C VAL A 250 -5.47 6.99 -5.57
N PRO A 251 -4.68 5.98 -5.95
CA PRO A 251 -5.19 4.80 -6.62
C PRO A 251 -5.86 3.84 -5.64
N THR A 252 -7.10 4.13 -5.27
CA THR A 252 -7.88 3.23 -4.42
C THR A 252 -8.41 2.07 -5.25
N VAL A 253 -7.98 0.85 -4.92
CA VAL A 253 -8.40 -0.40 -5.58
C VAL A 253 -9.21 -1.24 -4.60
N ALA A 254 -10.12 -2.05 -5.14
CA ALA A 254 -10.90 -3.00 -4.37
C ALA A 254 -10.61 -4.43 -4.82
N CYS A 255 -10.22 -5.29 -3.89
CA CYS A 255 -10.06 -6.71 -4.13
C CYS A 255 -11.42 -7.44 -4.15
N GLU A 256 -11.47 -8.64 -4.75
CA GLU A 256 -12.63 -9.55 -4.67
C GLU A 256 -13.00 -9.90 -3.21
N CYS A 257 -12.05 -9.87 -2.27
CA CYS A 257 -12.32 -10.06 -0.84
C CYS A 257 -13.00 -8.86 -0.17
N LYS A 258 -13.44 -7.86 -0.95
CA LYS A 258 -14.05 -6.58 -0.52
C LYS A 258 -13.12 -5.65 0.25
N HIS A 259 -11.84 -6.00 0.39
CA HIS A 259 -10.85 -5.12 0.98
C HIS A 259 -10.49 -4.00 0.00
N ARG A 260 -10.52 -2.75 0.49
CA ARG A 260 -10.21 -1.54 -0.28
C ARG A 260 -8.97 -0.89 0.28
N PHE A 261 -8.00 -0.63 -0.58
CA PHE A 261 -6.72 -0.04 -0.17
C PHE A 261 -6.12 0.79 -1.31
N CYS A 262 -5.16 1.65 -0.97
CA CYS A 262 -4.41 2.43 -1.94
C CYS A 262 -3.30 1.57 -2.57
N PHE A 263 -3.32 1.37 -3.88
CA PHE A 263 -2.27 0.65 -4.60
C PHE A 263 -0.88 1.31 -4.43
N GLY A 264 -0.82 2.64 -4.29
CA GLY A 264 0.43 3.38 -4.14
C GLY A 264 1.16 3.09 -2.83
N CYS A 265 0.44 3.13 -1.70
CA CYS A 265 1.03 3.05 -0.36
C CYS A 265 0.59 1.86 0.49
N ILE A 266 -0.34 1.02 0.01
CA ILE A 266 -0.89 -0.17 0.69
C ILE A 266 -1.75 0.18 1.93
N LEU A 267 -1.90 1.47 2.26
CA LEU A 267 -2.77 1.93 3.34
C LEU A 267 -4.24 1.91 2.92
N ALA A 268 -5.15 2.09 3.89
CA ALA A 268 -6.57 2.31 3.63
C ALA A 268 -6.80 3.52 2.71
N ASP A 269 -8.00 3.59 2.13
CA ASP A 269 -8.41 4.72 1.31
C ASP A 269 -8.22 6.04 2.08
N HIS A 270 -7.42 6.94 1.50
CA HIS A 270 -6.96 8.16 2.15
C HIS A 270 -7.18 9.39 1.27
N GLN A 271 -8.13 9.32 0.33
CA GLN A 271 -8.58 10.47 -0.43
C GLN A 271 -9.11 11.57 0.50
N PRO A 272 -8.80 12.85 0.25
CA PRO A 272 -8.05 13.40 -0.90
C PRO A 272 -6.52 13.52 -0.69
N ALA A 273 -5.99 13.08 0.46
CA ALA A 273 -4.58 13.32 0.79
C ALA A 273 -3.63 12.44 -0.06
N PRO A 274 -2.50 12.96 -0.56
CA PRO A 274 -1.54 12.16 -1.32
C PRO A 274 -0.79 11.17 -0.43
N CYS A 275 -0.33 10.06 -1.01
CA CYS A 275 0.33 8.97 -0.29
C CYS A 275 1.54 9.45 0.54
N THR A 276 2.32 10.38 -0.01
CA THR A 276 3.53 10.92 0.62
C THR A 276 3.21 11.68 1.91
N LEU A 277 2.14 12.47 1.90
CA LEU A 277 1.68 13.23 3.07
C LEU A 277 1.13 12.29 4.16
N VAL A 278 0.33 11.30 3.79
CA VAL A 278 -0.26 10.34 4.73
C VAL A 278 0.83 9.54 5.45
N LYS A 279 1.85 9.07 4.71
CA LYS A 279 2.99 8.37 5.33
C LYS A 279 3.73 9.25 6.35
N LYS A 280 3.99 10.51 6.02
CA LYS A 280 4.62 11.47 6.95
C LYS A 280 3.74 11.74 8.17
N TRP A 281 2.43 11.89 7.96
CA TRP A 281 1.45 12.10 9.03
C TRP A 281 1.41 10.93 10.01
N LEU A 282 1.26 9.70 9.49
CA LEU A 282 1.23 8.49 10.32
C LEU A 282 2.54 8.28 11.09
N LYS A 283 3.69 8.53 10.45
CA LYS A 283 4.98 8.49 11.14
C LYS A 283 5.03 9.51 12.29
N LYS A 284 4.64 10.76 12.04
CA LYS A 284 4.59 11.80 13.07
C LYS A 284 3.65 11.43 14.22
N CYS A 285 2.47 10.87 13.92
CA CYS A 285 1.53 10.41 14.92
C CYS A 285 2.09 9.26 15.78
N ALA A 286 2.90 8.38 15.22
CA ALA A 286 3.57 7.32 15.96
C ALA A 286 4.67 7.89 16.88
N ASP A 287 5.50 8.80 16.34
CA ASP A 287 6.63 9.40 17.06
C ASP A 287 6.16 10.32 18.21
N ASP A 288 5.11 11.12 18.01
CA ASP A 288 4.60 12.10 18.99
C ASP A 288 3.50 11.53 19.92
N SER A 289 3.26 10.20 19.88
CA SER A 289 2.11 9.52 20.51
C SER A 289 2.01 9.72 22.02
N GLU A 290 3.12 9.92 22.74
CA GLU A 290 3.09 10.13 24.20
C GLU A 290 2.50 11.50 24.60
N THR A 291 2.64 12.54 23.77
CA THR A 291 2.09 13.87 24.07
C THR A 291 0.61 13.99 23.63
N ALA A 292 0.21 13.22 22.62
CA ALA A 292 -1.11 13.31 22.01
C ALA A 292 -2.17 12.41 22.70
N ASN A 293 -1.75 11.28 23.28
CA ASN A 293 -2.61 10.33 23.99
C ASN A 293 -3.30 10.92 25.25
N TRP A 294 -2.77 11.99 25.82
CA TRP A 294 -3.36 12.60 27.03
C TRP A 294 -4.66 13.40 26.75
N ILE A 295 -4.92 13.77 25.48
CA ILE A 295 -6.01 14.71 25.13
C ILE A 295 -7.31 13.99 24.71
N SER A 296 -7.25 12.70 24.36
CA SER A 296 -8.44 11.91 23.98
C SER A 296 -9.19 11.38 25.21
N ALA A 297 -9.73 12.28 26.04
CA ALA A 297 -10.69 11.87 27.04
C ALA A 297 -11.98 11.44 26.32
N ASN A 298 -12.32 10.14 26.38
CA ASN A 298 -13.61 9.59 25.94
C ASN A 298 -14.82 10.26 26.62
N THR A 299 -14.53 10.99 27.69
CA THR A 299 -15.45 11.78 28.50
C THR A 299 -15.05 13.24 28.47
N LYS A 300 -16.00 14.13 28.20
CA LYS A 300 -15.83 15.58 28.25
C LYS A 300 -16.94 16.22 29.08
N GLU A 301 -16.72 17.43 29.56
CA GLU A 301 -17.73 18.18 30.33
C GLU A 301 -18.61 19.04 29.43
N CYS A 302 -19.89 19.17 29.80
CA CYS A 302 -20.78 20.11 29.14
C CYS A 302 -20.29 21.56 29.34
N PRO A 303 -20.12 22.37 28.28
CA PRO A 303 -19.64 23.75 28.40
C PRO A 303 -20.57 24.69 29.19
N LYS A 304 -21.85 24.30 29.37
CA LYS A 304 -22.86 25.11 30.09
C LYS A 304 -23.07 24.70 31.55
N CYS A 305 -22.99 23.41 31.87
CA CYS A 305 -23.37 22.89 33.19
C CYS A 305 -22.37 21.92 33.83
N ASN A 306 -21.22 21.72 33.18
CA ASN A 306 -20.10 20.88 33.64
C ASN A 306 -20.46 19.43 33.95
N SER A 307 -21.63 18.95 33.52
CA SER A 307 -21.94 17.52 33.63
C SER A 307 -21.01 16.72 32.72
N THR A 308 -20.42 15.65 33.23
CA THR A 308 -19.62 14.70 32.45
C THR A 308 -20.49 14.00 31.41
N ILE A 309 -20.01 13.96 30.17
CA ILE A 309 -20.68 13.34 29.02
C ILE A 309 -19.70 12.38 28.36
N GLU A 310 -20.16 11.16 28.09
CA GLU A 310 -19.43 10.13 27.32
C GLU A 310 -19.94 10.11 25.88
N LYS A 311 -19.02 9.94 24.92
CA LYS A 311 -19.35 9.85 23.49
C LYS A 311 -19.91 8.46 23.16
N ASN A 312 -21.15 8.38 22.69
CA ASN A 312 -21.86 7.12 22.42
C ASN A 312 -22.21 6.89 20.93
N GLY A 313 -21.57 7.62 20.02
CA GLY A 313 -21.73 7.51 18.57
C GLY A 313 -20.72 8.37 17.82
N GLY A 314 -20.68 8.30 16.49
CA GLY A 314 -19.74 9.08 15.68
C GLY A 314 -20.18 10.53 15.41
N CYS A 315 -21.45 10.87 15.64
CA CYS A 315 -21.93 12.23 15.48
C CYS A 315 -21.25 13.21 16.45
N ASN A 316 -20.75 14.33 15.92
CA ASN A 316 -20.13 15.38 16.72
C ASN A 316 -21.14 16.40 17.26
N HIS A 317 -22.42 16.32 16.87
CA HIS A 317 -23.51 17.09 17.47
C HIS A 317 -23.95 16.44 18.78
N MET A 318 -23.75 17.15 19.90
CA MET A 318 -24.05 16.65 21.24
C MET A 318 -25.17 17.47 21.86
N THR A 319 -26.17 16.80 22.43
CA THR A 319 -27.21 17.45 23.26
C THR A 319 -27.03 17.01 24.71
N CYS A 320 -26.77 17.96 25.62
CA CYS A 320 -26.61 17.67 27.03
C CYS A 320 -27.92 17.15 27.66
N ARG A 321 -27.88 15.97 28.32
CA ARG A 321 -29.08 15.38 28.94
C ARG A 321 -29.64 16.22 30.10
N LYS A 322 -28.77 16.89 30.88
CA LYS A 322 -29.13 17.69 32.05
C LYS A 322 -29.73 19.06 31.69
N CYS A 323 -29.03 19.86 30.88
CA CYS A 323 -29.43 21.24 30.58
C CYS A 323 -29.93 21.48 29.14
N LYS A 324 -30.05 20.42 28.32
CA LYS A 324 -30.52 20.45 26.91
C LYS A 324 -29.74 21.40 25.99
N HIS A 325 -28.52 21.77 26.37
CA HIS A 325 -27.66 22.59 25.53
C HIS A 325 -27.04 21.76 24.42
N GLU A 326 -27.05 22.30 23.20
CA GLU A 326 -26.52 21.69 21.98
C GLU A 326 -25.18 22.31 21.61
N PHE A 327 -24.17 21.47 21.46
CA PHE A 327 -22.79 21.92 21.23
C PHE A 327 -22.02 20.92 20.35
N CYS A 328 -20.90 21.39 19.82
CA CYS A 328 -20.00 20.56 19.02
C CYS A 328 -18.96 19.86 19.90
N TRP A 329 -18.84 18.54 19.77
CA TRP A 329 -17.86 17.74 20.53
C TRP A 329 -16.39 18.12 20.25
N MET A 330 -16.11 18.70 19.09
CA MET A 330 -14.76 19.05 18.65
C MET A 330 -14.26 20.35 19.26
N CYS A 331 -15.01 21.45 19.11
CA CYS A 331 -14.60 22.78 19.55
C CYS A 331 -15.27 23.25 20.86
N MET A 332 -16.25 22.50 21.38
CA MET A 332 -17.10 22.91 22.50
C MET A 332 -17.94 24.16 22.27
N GLY A 333 -17.96 24.68 21.05
CA GLY A 333 -18.78 25.83 20.65
C GLY A 333 -20.25 25.46 20.44
N LEU A 334 -21.08 26.49 20.36
CA LEU A 334 -22.52 26.39 20.17
C LEU A 334 -22.84 25.72 18.81
N TRP A 335 -23.76 24.75 18.81
CA TRP A 335 -24.06 24.02 17.57
C TRP A 335 -24.74 24.90 16.51
N SER A 336 -25.61 25.83 16.92
CA SER A 336 -26.37 26.68 15.99
C SER A 336 -25.51 27.59 15.11
N GLU A 337 -24.25 27.84 15.48
CA GLU A 337 -23.32 28.64 14.70
C GLU A 337 -22.60 27.81 13.63
N HIS A 338 -22.60 26.48 13.75
CA HIS A 338 -21.95 25.60 12.79
C HIS A 338 -22.75 25.57 11.46
N GLY A 339 -22.03 25.67 10.35
CA GLY A 339 -22.64 25.74 9.01
C GLY A 339 -22.94 27.18 8.54
N THR A 340 -22.71 28.18 9.39
CA THR A 340 -22.71 29.59 8.97
C THR A 340 -21.37 29.97 8.31
N SER A 341 -21.36 30.97 7.42
CA SER A 341 -20.14 31.38 6.70
C SER A 341 -19.05 31.99 7.59
N TRP A 342 -19.42 32.50 8.77
CA TRP A 342 -18.52 33.24 9.65
C TRP A 342 -17.90 32.39 10.76
N TYR A 343 -18.44 31.19 11.05
CA TYR A 343 -17.93 30.30 12.09
C TYR A 343 -17.22 29.07 11.52
N ASN A 344 -15.90 28.99 11.67
CA ASN A 344 -15.09 27.90 11.11
C ASN A 344 -14.43 27.04 12.19
N CYS A 345 -15.12 25.95 12.56
CA CYS A 345 -14.59 24.96 13.50
C CYS A 345 -13.41 24.13 12.93
N ASN A 346 -13.28 24.01 11.61
CA ASN A 346 -12.27 23.15 10.96
C ASN A 346 -10.94 23.86 10.65
N ARG A 347 -10.91 25.19 10.68
CA ARG A 347 -9.74 26.00 10.32
C ARG A 347 -8.94 26.34 11.58
N PHE A 348 -7.61 26.25 11.49
CA PHE A 348 -6.73 26.78 12.53
C PHE A 348 -6.55 28.28 12.31
N GLU A 349 -6.90 29.07 13.32
CA GLU A 349 -6.70 30.52 13.32
C GLU A 349 -5.37 30.86 14.01
N GLU A 350 -4.48 31.53 13.27
CA GLU A 350 -3.24 32.03 13.82
C GLU A 350 -3.51 33.34 14.56
N LYS A 351 -3.25 33.38 15.88
CA LYS A 351 -3.36 34.61 16.66
C LYS A 351 -2.31 35.62 16.15
N SER A 352 -2.78 36.71 15.55
CA SER A 352 -1.97 37.83 15.05
C SER A 352 -1.46 38.72 16.19
N GLY A 353 -0.60 38.16 17.05
CA GLY A 353 0.11 38.90 18.09
C GLY A 353 1.59 39.05 17.77
N SER A 354 2.17 40.23 18.07
CA SER A 354 3.58 40.62 17.88
C SER A 354 4.62 39.78 18.66
N GLU A 355 4.22 38.66 19.25
CA GLU A 355 5.03 37.73 20.03
C GLU A 355 5.73 36.67 19.14
N ALA A 356 5.79 36.89 17.82
CA ALA A 356 6.36 35.95 16.85
C ALA A 356 7.89 36.08 16.66
N ARG A 357 8.62 36.71 17.59
CA ARG A 357 10.05 37.00 17.41
C ARG A 357 11.00 35.98 18.08
N ASP A 358 10.50 35.08 18.93
CA ASP A 358 11.32 34.08 19.62
C ASP A 358 11.16 32.67 19.03
N ALA A 359 12.27 31.93 18.86
CA ALA A 359 12.28 30.55 18.37
C ALA A 359 11.39 29.61 19.21
N GLN A 360 11.30 29.86 20.52
CA GLN A 360 10.44 29.13 21.43
C GLN A 360 8.94 29.38 21.17
N ALA A 361 8.58 30.60 20.77
CA ALA A 361 7.21 30.95 20.39
C ALA A 361 6.79 30.25 19.08
N THR A 362 7.71 30.15 18.10
CA THR A 362 7.47 29.44 16.83
C THR A 362 7.28 27.94 17.03
N SER A 363 8.08 27.33 17.91
CA SER A 363 7.93 25.90 18.26
C SER A 363 6.58 25.62 18.94
N ARG A 364 6.18 26.45 19.91
CA ARG A 364 4.89 26.33 20.60
C ARG A 364 3.71 26.47 19.65
N LYS A 365 3.74 27.45 18.74
CA LYS A 365 2.71 27.65 17.70
C LYS A 365 2.61 26.45 16.75
N SER A 366 3.75 25.87 16.37
CA SER A 366 3.78 24.69 15.50
C SER A 366 3.17 23.45 16.17
N LEU A 367 3.41 23.28 17.48
CA LEU A 367 2.80 22.23 18.29
C LEU A 367 1.29 22.43 18.45
N GLU A 368 0.83 23.65 18.76
CA GLU A 368 -0.60 23.97 18.86
C GLU A 368 -1.33 23.67 17.55
N ARG A 369 -0.75 24.06 16.41
CA ARG A 369 -1.29 23.76 15.08
C ARG A 369 -1.35 22.25 14.82
N TYR A 370 -0.30 21.51 15.17
CA TYR A 370 -0.30 20.05 15.05
C TYR A 370 -1.40 19.41 15.89
N LEU A 371 -1.51 19.77 17.18
CA LEU A 371 -2.54 19.26 18.08
C LEU A 371 -3.94 19.58 17.57
N HIS A 372 -4.17 20.75 16.98
CA HIS A 372 -5.44 21.11 16.38
C HIS A 372 -5.88 20.11 15.29
N TYR A 373 -5.00 19.79 14.34
CA TYR A 373 -5.32 18.84 13.26
C TYR A 373 -5.31 17.38 13.73
N TYR A 374 -4.41 17.02 14.66
CA TYR A 374 -4.36 15.69 15.26
C TYR A 374 -5.65 15.35 15.99
N ASN A 375 -6.15 16.24 16.85
CA ASN A 375 -7.39 16.01 17.58
C ASN A 375 -8.59 15.79 16.64
N ARG A 376 -8.64 16.49 15.50
CA ARG A 376 -9.69 16.29 14.48
C ARG A 376 -9.54 14.93 13.80
N TYR A 377 -8.33 14.61 13.36
CA TYR A 377 -8.03 13.30 12.76
C TYR A 377 -8.42 12.15 13.70
N ALA A 378 -7.92 12.15 14.93
CA ALA A 378 -8.19 11.10 15.93
C ALA A 378 -9.68 11.02 16.29
N ASN A 379 -10.36 12.16 16.46
CA ASN A 379 -11.79 12.17 16.74
C ASN A 379 -12.62 11.61 15.59
N HIS A 380 -12.29 11.93 14.33
CA HIS A 380 -12.96 11.36 13.17
C HIS A 380 -12.69 9.86 13.02
N GLU A 381 -11.46 9.42 13.31
CA GLU A 381 -11.14 7.99 13.34
C GLU A 381 -11.96 7.24 14.39
N GLN A 382 -12.08 7.79 15.59
CA GLN A 382 -12.92 7.22 16.65
C GLN A 382 -14.41 7.25 16.27
N SER A 383 -14.89 8.36 15.70
CA SER A 383 -16.26 8.47 15.21
C SER A 383 -16.58 7.39 14.18
N ALA A 384 -15.70 7.17 13.21
CA ALA A 384 -15.88 6.14 12.18
C ALA A 384 -15.95 4.73 12.79
N LYS A 385 -15.16 4.44 13.83
CA LYS A 385 -15.25 3.17 14.58
C LYS A 385 -16.61 3.00 15.25
N LEU A 386 -17.12 4.03 15.93
CA LEU A 386 -18.43 4.01 16.58
C LEU A 386 -19.59 3.90 15.57
N ASP A 387 -19.47 4.57 14.42
CA ASP A 387 -20.48 4.50 13.35
C ASP A 387 -20.58 3.10 12.73
N LYS A 388 -19.45 2.38 12.64
CA LYS A 388 -19.45 0.97 12.22
C LYS A 388 -20.24 0.08 13.18
N ASP A 389 -20.11 0.30 14.50
CA ASP A 389 -20.89 -0.45 15.49
C ASP A 389 -22.38 -0.10 15.42
N ILE A 390 -22.70 1.16 15.14
CA ILE A 390 -24.08 1.61 14.93
C ILE A 390 -24.65 0.93 13.68
N TYR A 391 -23.90 0.87 12.58
CA TYR A 391 -24.32 0.18 11.36
C TYR A 391 -24.77 -1.27 11.63
N HIS A 392 -23.96 -2.05 12.34
CA HIS A 392 -24.29 -3.44 12.70
C HIS A 392 -25.52 -3.54 13.62
N LYS A 393 -25.70 -2.59 14.53
CA LYS A 393 -26.90 -2.54 15.40
C LYS A 393 -28.15 -2.19 14.60
N THR A 394 -28.04 -1.25 13.66
CA THR A 394 -29.12 -0.84 12.76
C THR A 394 -29.55 -1.99 11.86
N GLU A 395 -28.60 -2.72 11.27
CA GLU A 395 -28.87 -3.91 10.46
C GLU A 395 -29.67 -4.98 11.23
N LYS A 396 -29.29 -5.27 12.48
CA LYS A 396 -30.04 -6.21 13.34
C LYS A 396 -31.46 -5.71 13.65
N LYS A 397 -31.62 -4.43 13.99
CA LYS A 397 -32.94 -3.83 14.24
C LYS A 397 -33.81 -3.84 12.99
N MET A 398 -33.22 -3.67 11.82
CA MET A 398 -33.90 -3.74 10.53
C MET A 398 -34.46 -5.14 10.25
N ILE A 399 -33.69 -6.20 10.50
CA ILE A 399 -34.18 -7.58 10.38
C ILE A 399 -35.34 -7.83 11.35
N GLN A 400 -35.25 -7.30 12.58
CA GLN A 400 -36.33 -7.40 13.56
C GLN A 400 -37.59 -6.65 13.10
N LEU A 401 -37.46 -5.41 12.61
CA LEU A 401 -38.56 -4.62 12.05
C LEU A 401 -39.20 -5.30 10.85
N GLN A 402 -38.40 -5.90 9.97
CA GLN A 402 -38.90 -6.69 8.84
C GLN A 402 -39.76 -7.86 9.33
N SER A 403 -39.27 -8.60 10.32
CA SER A 403 -40.00 -9.76 10.88
C SER A 403 -41.27 -9.37 11.64
N ALA A 404 -41.30 -8.20 12.27
CA ALA A 404 -42.41 -7.75 13.11
C ALA A 404 -43.46 -6.91 12.35
N SER A 405 -43.06 -6.22 11.29
CA SER A 405 -43.91 -5.22 10.61
C SER A 405 -44.33 -5.63 9.19
N GLY A 406 -43.85 -6.76 8.66
CA GLY A 406 -44.23 -7.27 7.34
C GLY A 406 -43.78 -6.39 6.16
N LEU A 407 -42.90 -5.41 6.41
CA LEU A 407 -42.36 -4.49 5.40
C LEU A 407 -41.42 -5.23 4.44
N SER A 408 -41.40 -4.79 3.19
CA SER A 408 -40.53 -5.34 2.16
C SER A 408 -39.06 -4.95 2.41
N TRP A 409 -38.13 -5.76 1.91
CA TRP A 409 -36.69 -5.50 2.05
C TRP A 409 -36.26 -4.14 1.44
N ILE A 410 -36.99 -3.65 0.43
CA ILE A 410 -36.76 -2.36 -0.24
C ILE A 410 -37.06 -1.18 0.70
N GLU A 411 -38.16 -1.24 1.45
CA GLU A 411 -38.56 -0.18 2.40
C GLU A 411 -37.58 -0.07 3.58
N VAL A 412 -37.04 -1.22 4.00
CA VAL A 412 -36.00 -1.32 5.04
C VAL A 412 -34.68 -0.73 4.54
N GLN A 413 -34.30 -0.99 3.29
CA GLN A 413 -33.05 -0.49 2.70
C GLN A 413 -33.08 1.02 2.40
N ILE A 414 -34.23 1.58 2.01
CA ILE A 414 -34.38 3.05 1.87
C ILE A 414 -34.14 3.75 3.22
N SER A 415 -34.50 3.12 4.33
CA SER A 415 -34.24 3.62 5.68
C SER A 415 -32.77 3.56 6.10
N GLN A 416 -31.89 2.93 5.30
CA GLN A 416 -30.44 2.85 5.51
C GLN A 416 -29.69 4.05 4.91
N LEU A 417 -30.29 4.73 3.93
CA LEU A 417 -29.68 5.83 3.17
C LEU A 417 -30.06 7.23 3.69
N ARG A 418 -30.98 7.31 4.67
CA ARG A 418 -31.36 8.52 5.40
C ARG A 418 -30.83 8.46 6.82
#